data_AF-A0A260M654-F1
#
_entry.id   AF-A0A260M654-F1
#
_cell.length_a   1.000
_cell.length_b   1.000
_cell.length_c   1.000
_cell.angle_alpha   90.00
_cell.angle_beta   90.00
_cell.angle_gamma   90.00
#
_symmetry.space_group_name_H-M   'P 1'
#
loop_
_entity.id
_entity.type
_entity.pdbx_description
1 polymer ?
#
loop_
_entity_poly.entity_id
_entity_poly.type
_entity_poly.pdbx_seq_one_letter_code
_entity_poly.pdbx_strand_id
1 'polypeptide(L)'
;MFGLTFEKLFLVAIIAGFVLGPQRLPGYAHQLTRAVRSVRHFVDTTRTAAEADMGVPLRRSEWESMNLRQYDPRRIVSDALRDTNELRDTEPPSEQVLAEAARVRPGQKYLITGPSSHPRRILIDSLPQDDPRRIATQLQPEADASSVGPGSTA
;
A
#
# COMPACT_ATOMS: atom_id res chain seq x y z
N MET A 1 24.55 -5.11 -26.46
CA MET A 1 24.71 -6.47 -25.91
C MET A 1 26.18 -6.85 -26.04
N PHE A 2 26.92 -6.92 -24.93
CA PHE A 2 28.33 -7.33 -24.96
C PHE A 2 28.38 -8.78 -25.46
N GLY A 3 28.97 -9.02 -26.62
CA GLY A 3 29.13 -10.35 -27.21
C GLY A 3 30.16 -11.20 -26.47
N LEU A 4 30.06 -11.27 -25.14
CA LEU A 4 30.85 -12.07 -24.21
C LEU A 4 30.36 -13.50 -24.26
N THR A 5 31.00 -14.30 -25.11
CA THR A 5 30.85 -15.75 -25.10
C THR A 5 31.83 -16.36 -24.10
N PHE A 6 31.55 -17.59 -23.65
CA PHE A 6 32.42 -18.31 -22.71
C PHE A 6 33.88 -18.36 -23.19
N GLU A 7 34.08 -18.61 -24.49
CA GLU A 7 35.39 -18.60 -25.14
C GLU A 7 36.14 -17.27 -24.96
N LYS A 8 35.45 -16.13 -25.16
CA LYS A 8 36.07 -14.80 -25.01
C LYS A 8 36.40 -14.49 -23.56
N LEU A 9 35.54 -14.90 -22.61
CA LEU A 9 35.84 -14.79 -21.18
C LEU A 9 37.08 -15.59 -20.80
N PHE A 10 37.21 -16.81 -21.32
CA PHE A 10 38.38 -17.65 -21.10
C PHE A 10 39.65 -17.03 -21.69
N LEU A 11 39.59 -16.52 -22.92
CA LEU A 11 40.71 -15.81 -23.55
C LEU A 11 41.15 -14.59 -22.73
N VAL A 12 40.18 -13.79 -22.27
CA VAL A 12 40.45 -12.61 -21.42
C VAL A 12 41.07 -13.04 -20.10
N ALA A 13 40.61 -14.13 -19.47
CA ALA A 13 41.19 -14.64 -18.24
C ALA A 13 42.66 -15.09 -18.42
N ILE A 14 42.99 -15.74 -19.54
CA ILE A 14 44.38 -16.10 -19.86
C ILE A 14 45.24 -14.83 -20.03
N ILE A 15 44.77 -13.87 -20.82
CA ILE A 15 45.51 -12.61 -21.05
C ILE A 15 45.70 -11.86 -19.73
N ALA A 16 44.64 -11.73 -18.93
CA ALA A 16 44.70 -11.08 -17.63
C ALA A 16 45.68 -11.80 -16.68
N GLY A 17 45.68 -13.13 -16.69
CA GLY A 17 46.62 -13.92 -15.90
C GLY A 17 48.08 -13.77 -16.34
N PHE A 18 48.31 -13.62 -17.64
CA PHE A 18 49.64 -13.33 -18.17
C PHE A 18 50.12 -11.92 -17.79
N VAL A 19 49.27 -10.91 -17.97
CA VAL A 19 49.56 -9.50 -17.66
C VAL A 19 49.80 -9.29 -16.16
N LEU A 20 48.99 -9.91 -15.30
CA LEU A 20 49.11 -9.83 -13.84
C LEU A 20 50.22 -10.74 -13.29
N GLY A 21 50.62 -11.74 -14.06
CA GLY A 21 51.58 -12.78 -13.70
C GLY A 21 50.92 -13.99 -13.03
N PRO A 22 51.14 -15.23 -13.53
CA PRO A 22 50.48 -16.43 -13.01
C PRO A 22 50.83 -16.74 -11.56
N GLN A 23 52.02 -16.29 -11.11
CA GLN A 23 52.48 -16.47 -9.73
C GLN A 23 51.70 -15.60 -8.72
N ARG A 24 51.10 -14.48 -9.16
CA ARG A 24 50.40 -13.54 -8.26
C ARG A 24 48.89 -13.76 -8.22
N LEU A 25 48.31 -14.32 -9.29
CA LEU A 25 46.89 -14.71 -9.36
C LEU A 25 46.37 -15.50 -8.14
N PRO A 26 47.01 -16.59 -7.69
CA PRO A 26 46.50 -17.36 -6.55
C PRO A 26 46.51 -16.54 -5.26
N GLY A 27 47.49 -15.65 -5.09
CA GLY A 27 47.57 -14.72 -3.97
C GLY A 27 46.38 -13.76 -3.93
N TYR A 28 46.00 -13.18 -5.08
CA TYR A 28 44.83 -12.31 -5.18
C TYR A 28 43.50 -13.07 -5.06
N ALA A 29 43.41 -14.28 -5.62
CA ALA A 29 42.23 -15.14 -5.47
C ALA A 29 41.97 -15.48 -3.99
N HIS A 30 43.03 -15.71 -3.20
CA HIS A 30 42.90 -15.90 -1.75
C HIS A 30 42.43 -14.64 -1.03
N GLN A 31 42.91 -13.45 -1.39
CA GLN A 31 42.43 -12.20 -0.81
C GLN A 31 40.95 -11.96 -1.12
N LEU A 32 40.54 -12.19 -2.38
CA LEU A 32 39.15 -12.10 -2.79
C LEU A 32 38.28 -13.11 -2.05
N THR A 33 38.72 -14.37 -1.94
CA THR A 33 37.97 -15.41 -1.21
C THR A 33 37.81 -15.05 0.26
N ARG A 34 38.85 -14.49 0.89
CA ARG A 34 38.76 -14.01 2.29
C ARG A 34 37.77 -12.86 2.42
N ALA A 35 37.77 -11.91 1.49
CA ALA A 35 36.82 -10.80 1.47
C ALA A 35 35.37 -11.28 1.25
N VAL A 36 35.15 -12.20 0.31
CA VAL A 36 33.83 -12.81 0.09
C VAL A 36 33.36 -13.54 1.35
N ARG A 37 34.26 -14.25 2.03
CA ARG A 37 33.93 -14.97 3.28
C ARG A 37 33.63 -14.01 4.44
N SER A 38 34.35 -12.89 4.56
CA SER A 38 34.07 -11.89 5.59
C SER A 38 32.74 -11.19 5.33
N VAL A 39 32.44 -10.83 4.07
CA VAL A 39 31.14 -10.27 3.69
C VAL A 39 30.02 -11.26 3.97
N ARG A 40 30.20 -12.54 3.62
CA ARG A 40 29.21 -13.58 3.94
C ARG A 40 28.98 -13.70 5.44
N HIS A 41 30.05 -13.76 6.23
CA HIS A 41 29.96 -13.82 7.68
C HIS A 41 29.25 -12.59 8.27
N PHE A 42 29.56 -11.40 7.76
CA PHE A 42 28.91 -10.15 8.17
C PHE A 42 27.41 -10.20 7.89
N VAL A 43 27.00 -10.59 6.68
CA VAL A 43 25.58 -10.77 6.32
C VAL A 43 24.89 -11.79 7.23
N ASP A 44 25.52 -12.93 7.46
CA ASP A 44 24.96 -13.97 8.32
C ASP A 44 24.84 -13.48 9.79
N THR A 45 25.81 -12.70 10.28
CA THR A 45 25.77 -12.10 11.64
C THR A 45 24.67 -11.04 11.78
N THR A 46 24.58 -10.10 10.83
CA THR A 46 23.54 -9.07 10.82
C THR A 46 22.16 -9.69 10.73
N ARG A 47 22.02 -10.76 9.95
CA ARG A 47 20.78 -11.53 9.85
C ARG A 47 20.42 -12.17 11.20
N THR A 48 21.36 -12.82 11.89
CA THR A 48 21.10 -13.40 13.21
C THR A 48 20.70 -12.33 14.24
N ALA A 49 21.30 -11.14 14.17
CA ALA A 49 20.89 -10.01 15.03
C ALA A 49 19.47 -9.53 14.70
N ALA A 50 19.14 -9.37 13.42
CA ALA A 50 17.78 -9.01 13.00
C ALA A 50 16.74 -10.10 13.36
N GLU A 51 17.11 -11.39 13.27
CA GLU A 51 16.29 -12.52 13.71
C GLU A 51 16.01 -12.47 15.21
N ALA A 52 17.02 -12.12 16.02
CA ALA A 52 16.87 -11.99 17.47
C ALA A 52 15.93 -10.85 17.86
N ASP A 53 16.00 -9.71 17.16
CA ASP A 53 15.18 -8.54 17.45
C ASP A 53 13.74 -8.67 16.91
N MET A 54 13.54 -9.34 15.78
CA MET A 54 12.22 -9.52 15.16
C MET A 54 11.50 -10.80 15.62
N GLY A 55 12.20 -11.73 16.28
CA GLY A 55 11.64 -13.00 16.76
C GLY A 55 11.20 -13.98 15.66
N VAL A 56 11.44 -13.65 14.38
CA VAL A 56 11.11 -14.48 13.23
C VAL A 56 12.41 -15.03 12.61
N PRO A 57 12.56 -16.36 12.43
CA PRO A 57 13.73 -16.93 11.80
C PRO A 57 13.73 -16.61 10.30
N LEU A 58 14.62 -15.74 9.85
CA LEU A 58 14.74 -15.28 8.47
C LEU A 58 15.42 -16.35 7.58
N ARG A 59 14.99 -17.62 7.58
CA ARG A 59 15.68 -18.71 6.87
C ARG A 59 15.91 -18.39 5.39
N ARG A 60 17.18 -18.34 4.95
CA ARG A 60 17.59 -18.06 3.56
C ARG A 60 16.81 -18.91 2.54
N SER A 61 16.48 -20.15 2.87
CA SER A 61 15.68 -21.07 2.03
C SER A 61 14.21 -20.69 1.89
N GLU A 62 13.61 -20.04 2.90
CA GLU A 62 12.23 -19.53 2.83
C GLU A 62 12.18 -18.22 2.02
N TRP A 63 13.28 -17.47 1.97
CA TRP A 63 13.40 -16.19 1.27
C TRP A 63 13.82 -16.34 -0.19
N GLU A 64 14.57 -17.38 -0.51
CA GLU A 64 14.96 -17.76 -1.88
C GLU A 64 13.78 -18.37 -2.65
N SER A 65 12.82 -18.96 -1.93
CA SER A 65 11.59 -19.54 -2.51
C SER A 65 10.40 -18.57 -2.51
N MET A 66 10.26 -17.69 -1.52
CA MET A 66 9.34 -16.53 -1.57
C MET A 66 10.04 -15.32 -2.18
N ASN A 67 9.94 -15.21 -3.51
CA ASN A 67 10.42 -14.04 -4.26
C ASN A 67 10.02 -12.73 -3.56
N LEU A 68 11.00 -11.94 -3.10
CA LEU A 68 10.75 -10.67 -2.39
C LEU A 68 9.91 -9.66 -3.21
N ARG A 69 9.95 -9.75 -4.56
CA ARG A 69 9.10 -8.93 -5.45
C ARG A 69 7.62 -9.28 -5.37
N GLN A 70 7.26 -10.45 -4.85
CA GLN A 70 5.86 -10.79 -4.55
C GLN A 70 5.34 -10.03 -3.32
N TYR A 71 6.23 -9.50 -2.48
CA TYR A 71 5.92 -8.59 -1.38
C TYR A 71 6.16 -7.11 -1.76
N ASP A 72 5.99 -6.74 -3.03
CA ASP A 72 6.00 -5.33 -3.43
C ASP A 72 4.77 -4.61 -2.83
N PRO A 73 4.93 -3.57 -2.00
CA PRO A 73 3.82 -2.87 -1.36
C PRO A 73 2.77 -2.36 -2.34
N ARG A 74 3.14 -2.07 -3.60
CA ARG A 74 2.19 -1.62 -4.62
C ARG A 74 1.16 -2.70 -4.96
N ARG A 75 1.58 -3.96 -5.02
CA ARG A 75 0.72 -5.11 -5.28
C ARG A 75 -0.26 -5.33 -4.13
N ILE A 76 0.24 -5.28 -2.89
CA ILE A 76 -0.57 -5.41 -1.67
C ILE A 76 -1.65 -4.33 -1.62
N VAL A 77 -1.29 -3.08 -1.92
CA VAL A 77 -2.24 -1.97 -1.97
C VAL A 77 -3.23 -2.13 -3.14
N SER A 78 -2.78 -2.54 -4.33
CA SER A 78 -3.68 -2.74 -5.47
C SER A 78 -4.70 -3.86 -5.25
N ASP A 79 -4.28 -4.93 -4.58
CA ASP A 79 -5.14 -6.06 -4.26
C ASP A 79 -6.14 -5.65 -3.17
N ALA A 80 -5.71 -4.90 -2.15
CA ALA A 80 -6.61 -4.32 -1.15
C ALA A 80 -7.66 -3.35 -1.75
N LEU A 81 -7.27 -2.53 -2.74
CA LEU A 81 -8.23 -1.66 -3.44
C LEU A 81 -9.20 -2.45 -4.33
N ARG A 82 -8.76 -3.55 -4.95
CA ARG A 82 -9.62 -4.43 -5.76
C ARG A 82 -10.62 -5.19 -4.91
N ASP A 83 -10.16 -5.83 -3.83
CA ASP A 83 -11.03 -6.54 -2.88
C ASP A 83 -12.07 -5.60 -2.26
N THR A 84 -11.68 -4.36 -1.95
CA THR A 84 -12.61 -3.34 -1.44
C THR A 84 -13.68 -2.96 -2.48
N ASN A 85 -13.33 -2.98 -3.77
CA ASN A 85 -14.28 -2.68 -4.85
C ASN A 85 -15.29 -3.82 -5.03
N GLU A 86 -14.86 -5.08 -4.94
CA GLU A 86 -15.74 -6.25 -5.02
C GLU A 86 -16.72 -6.34 -3.84
N LEU A 87 -16.28 -5.94 -2.64
CA LEU A 87 -17.15 -5.84 -1.46
C LEU A 87 -18.20 -4.72 -1.57
N ARG A 88 -17.99 -3.72 -2.44
CA ARG A 88 -18.91 -2.59 -2.62
C ARG A 88 -20.12 -2.94 -3.47
N ASP A 89 -20.05 -4.01 -4.25
CA ASP A 89 -21.10 -4.44 -5.17
C ASP A 89 -22.14 -5.38 -4.52
N THR A 90 -21.98 -5.77 -3.24
CA THR A 90 -22.81 -6.83 -2.61
C THR A 90 -23.42 -6.47 -1.26
N GLU A 91 -24.01 -5.29 -1.09
CA GLU A 91 -25.06 -5.16 -0.07
C GLU A 91 -26.04 -4.01 -0.39
N PRO A 92 -27.31 -4.28 -0.70
CA PRO A 92 -28.32 -3.24 -0.74
C PRO A 92 -28.43 -2.58 0.65
N PRO A 93 -28.63 -1.25 0.73
CA PRO A 93 -28.76 -0.56 2.00
C PRO A 93 -29.83 -1.23 2.87
N SER A 94 -29.49 -1.56 4.12
CA SER A 94 -30.45 -2.16 5.04
C SER A 94 -31.67 -1.26 5.23
N GLU A 95 -32.85 -1.86 5.43
CA GLU A 95 -34.13 -1.13 5.55
C GLU A 95 -34.10 -0.05 6.65
N GLN A 96 -33.32 -0.28 7.71
CA GLN A 96 -33.07 0.68 8.78
C GLN A 96 -32.30 1.92 8.30
N VAL A 97 -31.34 1.75 7.39
CA VAL A 97 -30.55 2.84 6.80
C VAL A 97 -31.43 3.71 5.90
N LEU A 98 -32.33 3.08 5.15
CA LEU A 98 -33.29 3.76 4.30
C LEU A 98 -34.36 4.52 5.12
N ALA A 99 -34.87 3.91 6.19
CA ALA A 99 -35.83 4.54 7.12
C ALA A 99 -35.22 5.70 7.93
N GLU A 100 -33.90 5.69 8.14
CA GLU A 100 -33.19 6.81 8.75
C GLU A 100 -32.93 7.92 7.73
N ALA A 101 -32.59 7.59 6.47
CA ALA A 101 -32.46 8.56 5.38
C ALA A 101 -33.75 9.35 5.15
N ALA A 102 -34.92 8.70 5.21
CA ALA A 102 -36.22 9.36 5.10
C ALA A 102 -36.55 10.34 6.24
N ARG A 103 -35.85 10.24 7.39
CA ARG A 103 -36.02 11.14 8.55
C ARG A 103 -35.04 12.31 8.56
N VAL A 104 -34.01 12.28 7.73
CA VAL A 104 -33.01 13.35 7.62
C VAL A 104 -33.62 14.55 6.89
N ARG A 105 -33.49 15.74 7.46
CA ARG A 105 -33.93 16.98 6.81
C ARG A 105 -32.86 17.52 5.87
N PRO A 106 -33.25 18.16 4.75
CA PRO A 106 -32.28 18.77 3.85
C PRO A 106 -31.48 19.87 4.58
N GLY A 107 -30.16 19.88 4.39
CA GLY A 107 -29.23 20.77 5.10
C GLY A 107 -28.83 20.34 6.53
N GLN A 108 -29.25 19.17 7.00
CA GLN A 108 -28.82 18.63 8.29
C GLN A 108 -27.33 18.26 8.26
N LYS A 109 -26.54 18.78 9.21
CA LYS A 109 -25.07 18.55 9.28
C LYS A 109 -24.68 17.30 10.07
N TYR A 110 -25.52 16.89 11.02
CA TYR A 110 -25.26 15.79 11.94
C TYR A 110 -26.45 14.84 12.02
N LEU A 111 -26.15 13.55 12.00
CA LEU A 111 -27.08 12.49 12.32
C LEU A 111 -26.90 12.08 13.79
N ILE A 112 -27.99 12.03 14.54
CA ILE A 112 -27.98 11.59 15.94
C ILE A 112 -28.47 10.15 15.95
N THR A 113 -27.57 9.24 16.30
CA THR A 113 -27.84 7.81 16.40
C THR A 113 -27.59 7.33 17.83
N GLY A 114 -28.16 6.20 18.23
CA GLY A 114 -27.99 5.63 19.57
C GLY A 114 -29.18 5.87 20.51
N PRO A 115 -29.19 5.18 21.67
CA PRO A 115 -30.27 5.28 22.65
C PRO A 115 -30.27 6.66 23.33
N SER A 116 -31.42 7.09 23.86
CA SER A 116 -31.58 8.37 24.54
C SER A 116 -30.58 8.60 25.69
N SER A 117 -30.04 7.51 26.26
CA SER A 117 -29.03 7.55 27.31
C SER A 117 -27.60 7.81 26.81
N HIS A 118 -27.29 7.55 25.54
CA HIS A 118 -25.98 7.80 24.90
C HIS A 118 -26.16 8.18 23.43
N PRO A 119 -26.52 9.43 23.12
CA PRO A 119 -26.64 9.90 21.75
C PRO A 119 -25.25 10.08 21.13
N ARG A 120 -25.02 9.45 19.98
CA ARG A 120 -23.80 9.57 19.19
C ARG A 120 -24.08 10.48 17.99
N ARG A 121 -23.23 11.49 17.81
CA ARG A 121 -23.34 12.44 16.70
C ARG A 121 -22.36 12.02 15.61
N ILE A 122 -22.89 11.70 14.44
CA ILE A 122 -22.11 11.34 13.25
C ILE A 122 -22.27 12.48 12.24
N LEU A 123 -21.15 12.94 11.67
CA LEU A 123 -21.14 14.00 10.68
C LEU A 123 -21.57 13.42 9.32
N ILE A 124 -22.55 14.01 8.65
CA ILE A 124 -23.11 13.44 7.41
C ILE A 124 -22.07 13.40 6.27
N ASP A 125 -21.08 14.31 6.24
CA ASP A 125 -19.98 14.25 5.27
C ASP A 125 -18.99 13.09 5.49
N SER A 126 -19.00 12.49 6.69
CA SER A 126 -18.17 11.32 7.01
C SER A 126 -18.79 10.00 6.57
N LEU A 127 -20.05 10.02 6.11
CA LEU A 127 -20.72 8.85 5.55
C LEU A 127 -20.21 8.57 4.12
N PRO A 128 -20.20 7.29 3.68
CA PRO A 128 -19.87 6.91 2.31
C PRO A 128 -20.66 7.72 1.28
N GLN A 129 -20.06 7.98 0.11
CA GLN A 129 -20.68 8.85 -0.91
C GLN A 129 -22.02 8.30 -1.42
N ASP A 130 -22.18 6.98 -1.46
CA ASP A 130 -23.39 6.28 -1.92
C ASP A 130 -24.44 6.08 -0.81
N ASP A 131 -24.24 6.64 0.39
CA ASP A 131 -25.19 6.48 1.50
C ASP A 131 -26.48 7.31 1.25
N PRO A 132 -27.68 6.68 1.29
CA PRO A 132 -28.95 7.38 1.04
C PRO A 132 -29.21 8.54 2.00
N ARG A 133 -28.64 8.53 3.22
CA ARG A 133 -28.79 9.62 4.21
C ARG A 133 -28.06 10.89 3.79
N ARG A 134 -26.93 10.73 3.09
CA ARG A 134 -26.15 11.84 2.53
C ARG A 134 -26.86 12.43 1.32
N ILE A 135 -27.40 11.58 0.45
CA ILE A 135 -28.20 11.98 -0.72
C ILE A 135 -29.44 12.77 -0.28
N ALA A 136 -30.15 12.29 0.75
CA ALA A 136 -31.33 12.97 1.30
C ALA A 136 -31.03 14.38 1.84
N THR A 137 -29.82 14.62 2.33
CA THR A 137 -29.41 15.94 2.85
C THR A 137 -29.16 16.95 1.72
N GLN A 138 -28.71 16.47 0.55
CA GLN A 138 -28.35 17.29 -0.61
C GLN A 138 -29.54 17.68 -1.49
N LEU A 139 -30.72 17.08 -1.28
CA LEU A 139 -31.98 17.48 -1.93
C LEU A 139 -32.44 18.84 -1.36
N GLN A 140 -31.89 19.93 -1.89
CA GLN A 140 -32.23 21.30 -1.48
C GLN A 140 -33.68 21.64 -1.86
N PRO A 141 -34.45 22.36 -1.00
CA PRO A 141 -35.72 22.93 -1.40
C PRO A 141 -35.42 24.14 -2.30
N GLU A 142 -35.48 23.95 -3.61
CA GLU A 142 -35.55 25.05 -4.58
C GLU A 142 -37.00 25.58 -4.63
N ALA A 143 -37.43 26.20 -3.53
CA ALA A 143 -38.64 27.02 -3.45
C ALA A 143 -38.46 28.01 -2.29
N ASP A 144 -38.77 29.29 -2.52
CA ASP A 144 -38.81 30.39 -1.54
C ASP A 144 -37.52 31.19 -1.28
N ALA A 145 -36.85 31.67 -2.34
CA ALA A 145 -36.00 32.88 -2.22
C ALA A 145 -35.86 33.68 -3.53
N SER A 146 -36.95 33.85 -4.30
CA SER A 146 -36.98 34.81 -5.41
C SER A 146 -38.41 35.23 -5.72
N SER A 147 -38.92 36.26 -5.02
CA SER A 147 -39.81 37.31 -5.55
C SER A 147 -40.67 38.00 -4.47
N VAL A 148 -40.07 38.82 -3.60
CA VAL A 148 -40.79 40.00 -3.05
C VAL A 148 -39.77 41.12 -2.84
N GLY A 149 -39.62 41.98 -3.83
CA GLY A 149 -39.04 43.31 -3.62
C GLY A 149 -40.17 44.27 -3.28
N PRO A 150 -40.08 45.06 -2.19
CA PRO A 150 -41.01 46.15 -1.99
C PRO A 150 -40.44 47.44 -2.62
N GLY A 151 -41.28 48.09 -3.44
CA GLY A 151 -41.46 49.54 -3.36
C GLY A 151 -40.52 50.40 -4.19
N SER A 152 -40.90 50.62 -5.44
CA SER A 152 -40.71 51.90 -6.13
C SER A 152 -41.78 52.89 -5.64
N THR A 153 -41.36 54.04 -5.12
CA THR A 153 -41.99 55.39 -5.12
C THR A 153 -40.95 56.31 -4.46
N ALA A 154 -40.35 57.30 -5.14
CA ALA A 154 -40.93 58.61 -5.45
C ALA A 154 -41.45 59.32 -4.20
#